data_AF-A0A812S3D5-F1
#
_entry.id   AF-A0A812S3D5-F1
#
_cell.length_a   1.000
_cell.length_b   1.000
_cell.length_c   1.000
_cell.angle_alpha   90.00
_cell.angle_beta   90.00
_cell.angle_gamma   90.00
#
_symmetry.space_group_name_H-M   'P 1'
#
loop_
_entity.id
_entity.type
_entity.pdbx_description
1 polymer ?
#
loop_
_entity_poly.entity_id
_entity_poly.type
_entity_poly.pdbx_seq_one_letter_code
_entity_poly.pdbx_strand_id
1 'polypeptide(L)'
;MVNGVSCGSLFGSPEAPLQVPDLTEYWGAHRVATCDAPVFWLNFSVPDSTRRYLDVSAGSLHPASSFGSGRLLGLRVDAVVMSEDQPELDTSQLEISLPPGMTKGVLLQSAEDVSSCRHTETEMVTEVNQGMCAFYDSFGPWGVWSSVLLDRHVPISAPGLVGVWLRGLQTGNLDPDTESMSCLPRLTTRFVSG
;
A
#
# COMPACT_ATOMS: atom_id res chain seq x y z
N MET A 1 -15.15 5.15 12.02
CA MET A 1 -14.01 4.30 11.60
C MET A 1 -14.50 3.39 10.48
N VAL A 2 -14.08 3.62 9.22
CA VAL A 2 -14.44 2.73 8.11
C VAL A 2 -13.49 1.54 8.15
N ASN A 3 -13.87 0.50 8.89
CA ASN A 3 -13.29 -0.83 8.74
C ASN A 3 -14.02 -1.50 7.57
N GLY A 4 -13.40 -1.51 6.40
CA GLY A 4 -13.96 -2.15 5.21
C GLY A 4 -12.89 -2.92 4.47
N VAL A 5 -13.13 -4.21 4.24
CA VAL A 5 -12.46 -4.94 3.16
C VAL A 5 -13.24 -4.60 1.90
N SER A 6 -12.63 -3.88 0.96
CA SER A 6 -13.22 -3.74 -0.37
C SER A 6 -12.81 -4.96 -1.22
N CYS A 7 -13.81 -5.66 -1.75
CA CYS A 7 -13.63 -6.79 -2.65
C CYS A 7 -13.82 -6.34 -4.11
N GLY A 8 -12.95 -6.78 -5.01
CA GLY A 8 -13.11 -6.58 -6.46
C GLY A 8 -12.62 -5.23 -6.99
N SER A 9 -13.34 -4.70 -7.98
CA SER A 9 -12.99 -3.48 -8.74
C SER A 9 -13.29 -2.16 -8.02
N LEU A 10 -13.91 -2.21 -6.84
CA LEU A 10 -14.18 -1.02 -6.03
C LEU A 10 -12.87 -0.29 -5.72
N PHE A 11 -12.85 1.02 -5.98
CA PHE A 11 -11.65 1.87 -5.82
C PHE A 11 -10.47 1.46 -6.73
N GLY A 12 -10.81 0.75 -7.82
CA GLY A 12 -9.91 0.29 -8.87
C GLY A 12 -9.50 1.35 -9.89
N SER A 13 -10.19 2.50 -9.89
CA SER A 13 -9.97 3.57 -10.85
C SER A 13 -9.83 4.93 -10.15
N PRO A 14 -9.07 5.87 -10.75
CA PRO A 14 -8.89 7.19 -10.18
C PRO A 14 -10.16 8.06 -10.24
N GLU A 15 -11.16 7.70 -11.05
CA GLU A 15 -12.48 8.38 -11.10
C GLU A 15 -13.40 7.98 -9.94
N ALA A 16 -13.16 6.82 -9.34
CA ALA A 16 -13.91 6.31 -8.19
C ALA A 16 -12.98 5.92 -7.03
N PRO A 17 -12.11 6.81 -6.52
CA PRO A 17 -11.16 6.49 -5.47
C PRO A 17 -11.83 6.38 -4.10
N LEU A 18 -11.22 5.62 -3.20
CA LEU A 18 -11.67 5.57 -1.80
C LEU A 18 -11.41 6.92 -1.14
N GLN A 19 -12.46 7.53 -0.59
CA GLN A 19 -12.33 8.79 0.14
C GLN A 19 -11.73 8.52 1.53
N VAL A 20 -10.54 9.04 1.76
CA VAL A 20 -9.88 9.05 3.07
C VAL A 20 -10.58 10.12 3.90
N PRO A 21 -11.14 9.79 5.08
CA PRO A 21 -11.74 10.78 5.96
C PRO A 21 -10.68 11.73 6.53
N ASP A 22 -11.10 12.91 6.98
CA ASP A 22 -10.18 13.93 7.50
C ASP A 22 -9.19 13.35 8.53
N LEU A 23 -7.91 13.53 8.22
CA LEU A 23 -6.77 12.92 8.91
C LEU A 23 -6.45 13.65 10.21
N THR A 24 -7.26 13.45 11.26
CA THR A 24 -7.04 14.08 12.56
C THR A 24 -5.98 13.38 13.42
N GLU A 25 -5.87 12.04 13.35
CA GLU A 25 -4.82 11.29 14.09
C GLU A 25 -4.24 10.12 13.27
N TYR A 26 -5.05 9.13 12.91
CA TYR A 26 -4.62 7.94 12.16
C TYR A 26 -5.80 7.28 11.43
N TRP A 27 -5.58 6.88 10.17
CA TRP A 27 -6.57 6.14 9.38
C TRP A 27 -5.88 5.11 8.50
N GLY A 28 -6.56 3.97 8.27
CA GLY A 28 -6.13 3.00 7.28
C GLY A 28 -7.29 2.26 6.64
N ALA A 29 -7.02 1.69 5.47
CA ALA A 29 -7.95 0.84 4.74
C ALA A 29 -7.24 -0.36 4.15
N HIS A 30 -8.02 -1.41 3.91
CA HIS A 30 -7.53 -2.62 3.26
C HIS A 30 -8.28 -2.90 1.97
N ARG A 31 -7.53 -3.25 0.93
CA ARG A 31 -8.12 -3.72 -0.33
C ARG A 31 -7.45 -4.99 -0.82
N VAL A 32 -8.28 -5.86 -1.34
CA VAL A 32 -7.87 -7.01 -2.12
C VAL A 32 -7.54 -6.55 -3.55
N ALA A 33 -6.32 -6.80 -4.02
CA ALA A 33 -5.96 -6.56 -5.42
C ALA A 33 -6.48 -7.69 -6.34
N THR A 34 -7.03 -7.32 -7.49
CA THR A 34 -7.56 -8.23 -8.51
C THR A 34 -7.01 -7.88 -9.90
N CYS A 35 -6.87 -8.86 -10.81
CA CYS A 35 -6.33 -8.63 -12.16
C CYS A 35 -7.02 -7.49 -12.92
N ASP A 36 -8.34 -7.39 -12.81
CA ASP A 36 -9.14 -6.39 -13.55
C ASP A 36 -9.06 -4.98 -12.94
N ALA A 37 -8.50 -4.86 -11.74
CA ALA A 37 -8.39 -3.61 -11.01
C ALA A 37 -7.14 -3.64 -10.11
N PRO A 38 -5.93 -3.66 -10.71
CA PRO A 38 -4.69 -3.96 -10.00
C PRO A 38 -4.20 -2.79 -9.13
N VAL A 39 -4.77 -1.60 -9.31
CA VAL A 39 -4.41 -0.37 -8.60
C VAL A 39 -5.49 0.00 -7.60
N PHE A 40 -5.10 0.27 -6.36
CA PHE A 40 -5.94 0.84 -5.31
C PHE A 40 -5.77 2.34 -5.24
N TRP A 41 -6.83 3.05 -5.62
CA TRP A 41 -6.86 4.51 -5.61
C TRP A 41 -7.50 5.04 -4.33
N LEU A 42 -6.81 5.99 -3.70
CA LEU A 42 -7.28 6.72 -2.53
C LEU A 42 -7.25 8.22 -2.82
N ASN A 43 -8.25 8.94 -2.34
CA ASN A 43 -8.32 10.40 -2.38
C ASN A 43 -8.23 10.94 -0.96
N PHE A 44 -7.31 11.85 -0.70
CA PHE A 44 -7.06 12.37 0.64
C PHE A 44 -7.15 13.89 0.70
N SER A 45 -7.60 14.39 1.84
CA SER A 45 -7.51 15.79 2.26
C SER A 45 -6.45 15.94 3.35
N VAL A 46 -5.80 17.10 3.39
CA VAL A 46 -4.94 17.49 4.52
C VAL A 46 -5.62 18.70 5.17
N PRO A 47 -6.35 18.52 6.29
CA PRO A 47 -7.18 19.58 6.86
C PRO A 47 -6.40 20.74 7.48
N ASP A 48 -5.11 20.56 7.80
CA ASP A 48 -4.23 21.55 8.44
C ASP A 48 -2.84 21.62 7.76
N SER A 49 -2.01 22.62 8.08
CA SER A 49 -0.63 22.72 7.59
C SER A 49 0.34 21.69 8.21
N THR A 50 -0.19 20.68 8.91
CA THR A 50 0.61 19.65 9.58
C THR A 50 1.03 18.59 8.57
N ARG A 51 2.32 18.30 8.48
CA ARG A 51 2.83 17.25 7.61
C ARG A 51 2.23 15.90 8.02
N ARG A 52 1.79 15.15 7.02
CA ARG A 52 1.35 13.77 7.17
C ARG A 52 2.29 12.84 6.42
N TYR A 53 2.45 11.63 6.93
CA TYR A 53 3.18 10.55 6.29
C TYR A 53 2.20 9.48 5.80
N LEU A 54 2.50 8.89 4.64
CA LEU A 54 1.79 7.76 4.08
C LEU A 54 2.62 6.48 4.28
N ASP A 55 2.05 5.46 4.92
CA ASP A 55 2.61 4.11 4.97
C ASP A 55 1.80 3.17 4.08
N VAL A 56 2.46 2.26 3.38
CA VAL A 56 1.79 1.29 2.50
C VAL A 56 2.37 -0.11 2.72
N SER A 57 1.64 -1.00 3.35
CA SER A 57 2.05 -2.40 3.51
C SER A 57 1.20 -3.33 2.66
N ALA A 58 1.69 -4.55 2.39
CA ALA A 58 0.81 -5.58 1.87
C ALA A 58 1.23 -6.98 2.28
N GLY A 59 0.23 -7.87 2.32
CA GLY A 59 0.39 -9.24 2.80
C GLY A 59 0.03 -9.35 4.28
N SER A 60 -0.97 -10.18 4.57
CA SER A 60 -1.32 -10.54 5.94
C SER A 60 -0.55 -11.80 6.34
N LEU A 61 0.26 -11.72 7.40
CA LEU A 61 0.86 -12.88 8.05
C LEU A 61 -0.11 -13.35 9.15
N HIS A 62 -1.29 -13.83 8.77
CA HIS A 62 -2.20 -14.40 9.76
C HIS A 62 -1.53 -15.64 10.41
N PRO A 63 -1.50 -15.74 11.77
CA PRO A 63 -0.87 -16.83 12.50
C PRO A 63 -1.22 -18.23 12.02
N ALA A 64 -2.49 -18.44 11.66
CA ALA A 64 -3.01 -19.76 11.28
C ALA A 64 -2.89 -20.12 9.79
N SER A 65 -2.52 -19.19 8.89
CA SER A 65 -2.57 -19.44 7.42
C SER A 65 -1.41 -18.86 6.61
N SER A 66 -0.55 -18.05 7.22
CA SER A 66 0.52 -17.34 6.52
C SER A 66 1.80 -17.19 7.36
N PHE A 67 1.96 -17.97 8.43
CA PHE A 67 3.25 -18.09 9.11
C PHE A 67 4.25 -18.76 8.17
N GLY A 68 4.99 -17.94 7.41
CA GLY A 68 6.17 -18.39 6.68
C GLY A 68 5.98 -18.79 5.22
N SER A 69 5.05 -18.17 4.49
CA SER A 69 4.87 -18.51 3.09
C SER A 69 5.89 -17.77 2.21
N GLY A 70 6.91 -18.49 1.71
CA GLY A 70 7.86 -18.00 0.69
C GLY A 70 7.20 -17.39 -0.56
N ARG A 71 5.88 -17.61 -0.75
CA ARG A 71 5.04 -16.93 -1.75
C ARG A 71 5.06 -15.40 -1.68
N LEU A 72 5.44 -14.80 -0.54
CA LEU A 72 5.52 -13.35 -0.38
C LEU A 72 6.94 -12.78 -0.65
N LEU A 73 7.98 -13.63 -0.76
CA LEU A 73 9.38 -13.18 -0.92
C LEU A 73 9.59 -12.35 -2.20
N GLY A 74 8.85 -12.66 -3.26
CA GLY A 74 8.88 -11.92 -4.52
C GLY A 74 7.83 -10.82 -4.65
N LEU A 75 6.91 -10.70 -3.69
CA LEU A 75 5.84 -9.71 -3.78
C LEU A 75 6.42 -8.32 -3.48
N ARG A 76 6.06 -7.34 -4.30
CA ARG A 76 6.52 -5.96 -4.18
C ARG A 76 5.34 -5.02 -4.41
N VAL A 77 5.32 -3.91 -3.67
CA VAL A 77 4.25 -2.92 -3.73
C VAL A 77 4.87 -1.59 -4.09
N ASP A 78 4.32 -0.94 -5.10
CA ASP A 78 4.70 0.41 -5.47
C ASP A 78 3.49 1.33 -5.31
N ALA A 79 3.76 2.62 -5.12
CA ALA A 79 2.72 3.61 -5.01
C ALA A 79 3.13 4.89 -5.73
N VAL A 80 2.15 5.65 -6.19
CA VAL A 80 2.32 7.03 -6.64
C VAL A 80 1.51 7.93 -5.75
N VAL A 81 2.11 9.01 -5.27
CA VAL A 81 1.43 10.06 -4.52
C VAL A 81 1.44 11.33 -5.35
N MET A 82 0.25 11.77 -5.77
CA MET A 82 0.06 12.92 -6.64
C MET A 82 -0.60 14.04 -5.85
N SER A 83 0.07 15.18 -5.80
CA SER A 83 -0.44 16.40 -5.16
C SER A 83 0.28 17.61 -5.75
N GLU A 84 -0.35 18.79 -5.65
CA GLU A 84 0.16 20.04 -6.21
C GLU A 84 1.47 20.53 -5.57
N ASP A 85 1.77 20.05 -4.36
CA ASP A 85 2.97 20.35 -3.58
C ASP A 85 4.17 19.44 -3.90
N GLN A 86 3.98 18.44 -4.77
CA GLN A 86 5.01 17.49 -5.18
C GLN A 86 5.81 18.00 -6.40
N PRO A 87 7.02 17.46 -6.64
CA PRO A 87 7.78 17.75 -7.86
C PRO A 87 7.09 17.20 -9.12
N GLU A 88 7.57 17.61 -10.29
CA GLU A 88 7.20 16.98 -11.56
C GLU A 88 7.49 15.48 -11.52
N LEU A 89 6.48 14.68 -11.89
CA LEU A 89 6.54 13.23 -11.82
C LEU A 89 7.22 12.67 -13.06
N ASP A 90 8.30 11.93 -12.83
CA ASP A 90 8.90 11.09 -13.88
C ASP A 90 7.99 9.89 -14.15
N THR A 91 7.35 9.91 -15.32
CA THR A 91 6.42 8.85 -15.73
C THR A 91 7.10 7.67 -16.42
N SER A 92 8.42 7.74 -16.69
CA SER A 92 9.15 6.70 -17.41
C SER A 92 9.22 5.37 -16.67
N GLN A 93 9.06 5.40 -15.34
CA GLN A 93 9.11 4.23 -14.46
C GLN A 93 7.72 3.76 -13.98
N LEU A 94 6.64 4.41 -14.43
CA LEU A 94 5.29 4.05 -14.02
C LEU A 94 4.76 2.84 -14.80
N GLU A 95 4.23 1.88 -14.06
CA GLU A 95 3.55 0.72 -14.62
C GLU A 95 2.05 0.98 -14.83
N ILE A 96 1.52 2.05 -14.22
CA ILE A 96 0.09 2.38 -14.21
C ILE A 96 -0.21 3.61 -15.08
N SER A 97 -1.45 3.69 -15.56
CA SER A 97 -1.95 4.91 -16.19
C SER A 97 -2.34 5.94 -15.13
N LEU A 98 -1.92 7.19 -15.31
CA LEU A 98 -2.29 8.29 -14.43
C LEU A 98 -3.60 8.95 -14.90
N PRO A 99 -4.41 9.52 -13.98
CA PRO A 99 -5.53 10.35 -14.36
C PRO A 99 -5.09 11.60 -15.13
N PRO A 100 -5.92 12.12 -16.06
CA PRO A 100 -5.56 13.28 -16.88
C PRO A 100 -5.23 14.52 -16.04
N GLY A 101 -4.18 15.24 -16.43
CA GLY A 101 -3.79 16.51 -15.79
C GLY A 101 -2.91 16.37 -14.54
N MET A 102 -2.73 15.16 -14.00
CA MET A 102 -1.78 14.92 -12.91
C MET A 102 -0.36 14.78 -13.46
N THR A 103 0.44 15.83 -13.26
CA THR A 103 1.85 15.91 -13.69
C THR A 103 2.82 15.96 -12.52
N LYS A 104 2.33 16.26 -11.32
CA LYS A 104 3.13 16.32 -10.09
C LYS A 104 2.87 15.14 -9.20
N GLY A 105 3.93 14.60 -8.63
CA GLY A 105 3.86 13.47 -7.73
C GLY A 105 5.22 12.84 -7.44
N VAL A 106 5.20 11.83 -6.59
CA VAL A 106 6.36 10.99 -6.29
C VAL A 106 6.00 9.53 -6.48
N LEU A 107 6.87 8.82 -7.20
CA LEU A 107 6.86 7.36 -7.26
C LEU A 107 7.58 6.80 -6.03
N LEU A 108 6.89 5.97 -5.27
CA LEU A 108 7.38 5.25 -4.12
C LEU A 108 7.56 3.78 -4.51
N GLN A 109 8.77 3.30 -4.37
CA GLN A 109 9.14 1.95 -4.76
C GLN A 109 9.55 1.13 -3.55
N SER A 110 8.99 -0.07 -3.46
CA SER A 110 9.42 -1.10 -2.53
C SER A 110 10.90 -1.43 -2.70
N ALA A 111 11.59 -1.70 -1.59
CA ALA A 111 12.98 -2.13 -1.59
C ALA A 111 13.16 -3.47 -2.32
N GLU A 112 14.26 -3.61 -3.05
CA GLU A 112 14.59 -4.89 -3.70
C GLU A 112 14.94 -5.96 -2.66
N ASP A 113 15.67 -5.61 -1.61
CA ASP A 113 16.05 -6.49 -0.50
C ASP A 113 15.25 -6.17 0.76
N VAL A 114 14.39 -7.11 1.16
CA VAL A 114 13.56 -7.02 2.37
C VAL A 114 14.05 -7.91 3.51
N SER A 115 15.25 -8.49 3.40
CA SER A 115 15.74 -9.54 4.32
C SER A 115 16.20 -9.04 5.68
N SER A 116 16.35 -7.73 5.87
CA SER A 116 16.98 -7.15 7.05
C SER A 116 16.24 -5.99 7.72
N CYS A 117 15.08 -5.58 7.22
CA CYS A 117 14.34 -4.36 7.63
C CYS A 117 15.15 -3.05 7.57
N ARG A 118 16.41 -3.04 7.12
CA ARG A 118 17.27 -1.84 7.12
C ARG A 118 16.82 -0.74 6.16
N HIS A 119 16.00 -1.10 5.19
CA HIS A 119 15.41 -0.18 4.22
C HIS A 119 14.22 0.60 4.80
N THR A 120 13.75 0.24 5.99
CA THR A 120 12.50 0.73 6.54
C THR A 120 12.58 2.14 7.09
N GLU A 121 11.67 3.00 6.60
CA GLU A 121 11.47 4.33 7.14
C GLU A 121 10.34 4.36 8.17
N THR A 122 9.58 3.26 8.31
CA THR A 122 8.43 3.19 9.23
C THR A 122 8.85 3.18 10.69
N GLU A 123 8.05 3.85 11.53
CA GLU A 123 8.23 3.86 12.99
C GLU A 123 7.60 2.63 13.68
N MET A 124 6.98 1.72 12.92
CA MET A 124 6.35 0.52 13.46
C MET A 124 7.39 -0.48 14.00
N VAL A 125 7.00 -1.29 14.99
CA VAL A 125 7.85 -2.37 15.51
C VAL A 125 8.07 -3.40 14.41
N THR A 126 9.33 -3.52 13.97
CA THR A 126 9.75 -4.43 12.90
C THR A 126 10.61 -5.58 13.41
N GLU A 127 10.48 -6.73 12.78
CA GLU A 127 11.35 -7.88 12.98
C GLU A 127 11.67 -8.56 11.64
N VAL A 128 12.84 -9.19 11.57
CA VAL A 128 13.16 -10.08 10.45
C VAL A 128 12.57 -11.46 10.76
N ASN A 129 11.63 -11.88 9.94
CA ASN A 129 10.99 -13.18 10.08
C ASN A 129 11.10 -13.94 8.75
N GLN A 130 11.82 -15.06 8.77
CA GLN A 130 12.09 -15.90 7.60
C GLN A 130 12.61 -15.15 6.37
N GLY A 131 13.54 -14.20 6.59
CA GLY A 131 14.17 -13.44 5.51
C GLY A 131 13.27 -12.38 4.88
N MET A 132 12.20 -11.97 5.56
CA MET A 132 11.41 -10.79 5.21
C MET A 132 11.22 -9.88 6.40
N CYS A 133 11.10 -8.59 6.13
CA CYS A 133 10.68 -7.63 7.12
C CYS A 133 9.19 -7.79 7.42
N ALA A 134 8.88 -7.99 8.69
CA ALA A 134 7.52 -8.03 9.21
C ALA A 134 7.34 -6.90 10.22
N PHE A 135 6.12 -6.35 10.29
CA PHE A 135 5.75 -5.40 11.32
C PHE A 135 4.47 -5.85 12.01
N TYR A 136 4.35 -5.48 13.28
CA TYR A 136 3.15 -5.74 14.05
C TYR A 136 2.13 -4.63 13.81
N ASP A 137 1.03 -4.98 13.16
CA ASP A 137 -0.10 -4.10 12.93
C ASP A 137 -1.13 -4.26 14.06
N SER A 138 -1.24 -3.28 14.95
CA SER A 138 -2.28 -3.24 15.99
C SER A 138 -3.62 -2.63 15.54
N PHE A 139 -3.81 -2.38 14.24
CA PHE A 139 -5.03 -1.78 13.70
C PHE A 139 -6.22 -2.74 13.73
N GLY A 140 -7.25 -2.33 14.47
CA GLY A 140 -8.46 -3.12 14.70
C GLY A 140 -8.45 -3.86 16.05
N PRO A 141 -9.45 -4.71 16.31
CA PRO A 141 -9.57 -5.40 17.60
C PRO A 141 -8.52 -6.49 17.84
N TRP A 142 -7.73 -6.85 16.82
CA TRP A 142 -6.72 -7.89 16.86
C TRP A 142 -5.45 -7.40 16.20
N GLY A 143 -4.30 -7.62 16.84
CA GLY A 143 -3.01 -7.36 16.21
C GLY A 143 -2.66 -8.43 15.18
N VAL A 144 -2.11 -8.00 14.05
CA VAL A 144 -1.78 -8.84 12.91
C VAL A 144 -0.35 -8.56 12.49
N TRP A 145 0.45 -9.61 12.36
CA TRP A 145 1.75 -9.45 11.69
C TRP A 145 1.51 -9.28 10.18
N SER A 146 2.20 -8.31 9.58
CA SER A 146 2.10 -8.02 8.15
C SER A 146 3.50 -7.89 7.56
N SER A 147 3.67 -8.26 6.29
CA SER A 147 4.94 -8.06 5.61
C SER A 147 5.09 -6.60 5.17
N VAL A 148 6.27 -6.03 5.41
CA VAL A 148 6.60 -4.70 4.89
C VAL A 148 7.01 -4.88 3.43
N LEU A 149 6.18 -4.38 2.51
CA LEU A 149 6.51 -4.39 1.10
C LEU A 149 6.87 -2.99 0.61
N LEU A 150 6.22 -1.93 1.07
CA LEU A 150 6.61 -0.54 0.80
C LEU A 150 6.75 0.22 2.13
N ASP A 151 7.91 0.81 2.36
CA ASP A 151 8.25 1.49 3.62
C ASP A 151 8.98 2.80 3.39
N ARG A 152 8.37 3.59 2.52
CA ARG A 152 8.81 4.92 2.17
C ARG A 152 7.80 5.92 2.69
N HIS A 153 8.29 6.90 3.43
CA HIS A 153 7.48 8.03 3.84
C HIS A 153 7.52 9.11 2.77
N VAL A 154 6.35 9.66 2.46
CA VAL A 154 6.25 10.90 1.69
C VAL A 154 5.57 11.96 2.56
N PRO A 155 6.17 13.15 2.71
CA PRO A 155 5.49 14.27 3.34
C PRO A 155 4.41 14.82 2.41
N ILE A 156 3.20 14.97 2.94
CA ILE A 156 2.05 15.49 2.21
C ILE A 156 1.51 16.73 2.94
N SER A 157 1.29 17.82 2.21
CA SER A 157 0.75 19.08 2.73
C SER A 157 -0.39 19.69 1.92
N ALA A 158 -0.69 19.16 0.73
CA ALA A 158 -1.84 19.53 -0.09
C ALA A 158 -2.68 18.30 -0.47
N PRO A 159 -4.01 18.45 -0.67
CA PRO A 159 -4.90 17.36 -1.09
C PRO A 159 -4.44 16.68 -2.38
N GLY A 160 -4.78 15.40 -2.55
CA GLY A 160 -4.31 14.65 -3.69
C GLY A 160 -4.82 13.22 -3.80
N LEU A 161 -4.21 12.48 -4.72
CA LEU A 161 -4.52 11.08 -5.03
C LEU A 161 -3.32 10.19 -4.73
N VAL A 162 -3.61 8.99 -4.22
CA VAL A 162 -2.63 7.92 -4.09
C VAL A 162 -3.09 6.74 -4.94
N GLY A 163 -2.21 6.21 -5.78
CA GLY A 163 -2.40 4.92 -6.43
C GLY A 163 -1.42 3.90 -5.86
N VAL A 164 -1.89 2.75 -5.40
CA VAL A 164 -1.07 1.66 -4.85
C VAL A 164 -1.26 0.40 -5.67
N TRP A 165 -0.20 -0.29 -6.08
CA TRP A 165 -0.29 -1.53 -6.86
C TRP A 165 0.83 -2.50 -6.53
N LEU A 166 0.68 -3.74 -6.99
CA LEU A 166 1.75 -4.74 -6.93
C LEU A 166 2.69 -4.54 -8.12
N ARG A 167 4.00 -4.45 -7.88
CA ARG A 167 4.99 -4.29 -8.95
C ARG A 167 4.87 -5.41 -9.99
N GLY A 168 4.97 -5.04 -11.26
CA GLY A 168 4.73 -5.90 -12.42
C GLY A 168 3.25 -6.06 -12.77
N LEU A 169 2.33 -5.47 -11.99
CA LEU A 169 0.87 -5.66 -12.12
C LEU A 169 0.44 -7.14 -12.09
N GLN A 170 1.30 -8.01 -11.59
CA GLN A 170 1.05 -9.44 -11.50
C GLN A 170 0.42 -9.77 -10.16
N THR A 171 -0.70 -10.48 -10.22
CA THR A 171 -1.32 -11.09 -9.04
C THR A 171 -0.87 -12.55 -8.99
N GLY A 172 0.05 -12.88 -8.08
CA GLY A 172 0.55 -14.24 -7.93
C GLY A 172 -0.47 -15.21 -7.35
N ASN A 173 -0.34 -16.49 -7.69
CA ASN A 173 -1.10 -17.58 -7.09
C ASN A 173 -0.69 -17.72 -5.61
N LEU A 174 -1.64 -17.58 -4.67
CA LEU A 174 -1.36 -17.80 -3.24
C LEU A 174 -1.28 -19.29 -2.87
N ASP A 175 -1.57 -20.17 -3.83
CA ASP A 175 -1.57 -21.62 -3.69
C ASP A 175 -1.12 -22.27 -5.02
N PRO A 176 -0.01 -23.04 -5.06
CA PRO A 176 0.48 -23.67 -6.28
C PRO A 176 -0.40 -24.82 -6.81
N ASP A 177 -1.39 -25.30 -6.04
CA ASP A 177 -2.16 -26.52 -6.38
C ASP A 177 -3.58 -26.24 -6.91
N THR A 178 -3.97 -24.98 -7.14
CA THR A 178 -5.30 -24.64 -7.69
C THR A 178 -5.22 -23.93 -9.05
N GLU A 179 -5.63 -24.65 -10.09
CA GLU A 179 -5.73 -24.21 -11.49
C GLU A 179 -6.99 -23.37 -11.80
N SER A 180 -7.50 -22.60 -10.83
CA SER A 180 -8.71 -21.79 -11.02
C SER A 180 -8.53 -20.37 -10.50
N MET A 181 -8.51 -19.41 -11.44
CA MET A 181 -8.65 -17.95 -11.27
C MET A 181 -8.18 -17.39 -9.91
N SER A 182 -6.94 -16.93 -9.81
CA SER A 182 -6.36 -16.53 -8.53
C SER A 182 -6.05 -15.04 -8.40
N CYS A 183 -6.52 -14.45 -7.30
CA CYS A 183 -6.21 -13.11 -6.78
C CYS A 183 -5.65 -13.24 -5.33
N LEU A 184 -5.31 -12.09 -4.71
CA LEU A 184 -5.43 -11.76 -3.25
C LEU A 184 -4.17 -11.48 -2.37
N PRO A 185 -3.27 -10.52 -2.67
CA PRO A 185 -2.61 -9.79 -1.58
C PRO A 185 -3.49 -8.64 -1.08
N ARG A 186 -3.52 -8.47 0.25
CA ARG A 186 -4.20 -7.36 0.93
C ARG A 186 -3.25 -6.16 0.95
N LEU A 187 -3.57 -5.11 0.21
CA LEU A 187 -2.94 -3.80 0.32
C LEU A 187 -3.50 -3.10 1.56
N THR A 188 -2.62 -2.52 2.37
CA THR A 188 -2.95 -1.73 3.55
C THR A 188 -2.28 -0.38 3.39
N THR A 189 -3.06 0.69 3.40
CA THR A 189 -2.56 2.06 3.30
C THR A 189 -2.90 2.80 4.58
N ARG A 190 -1.96 3.56 5.15
CA ARG A 190 -2.14 4.34 6.37
C ARG A 190 -1.66 5.77 6.17
N PHE A 191 -2.34 6.68 6.85
CA PHE A 191 -1.86 8.04 7.03
C PHE A 191 -1.56 8.27 8.50
N VAL A 192 -0.37 8.79 8.80
CA VAL A 192 0.13 9.04 10.15
C VAL A 192 0.43 10.54 10.31
N SER A 193 0.09 11.11 11.46
CA SER A 193 0.49 12.46 11.83
C SER A 193 2.00 12.52 12.12
N GLY A 194 2.73 13.36 11.38
CA GLY A 194 4.13 13.69 11.67
C GLY A 194 4.29 14.87 12.62
#